data_AF-A0A1G9DSE5-F1
#
_entry.id   AF-A0A1G9DSE5-F1
#
_cell.length_a   1.000
_cell.length_b   1.000
_cell.length_c   1.000
_cell.angle_alpha   90.00
_cell.angle_beta   90.00
_cell.angle_gamma   90.00
#
_symmetry.space_group_name_H-M   'P 1'
#
loop_
_entity.id
_entity.type
_entity.pdbx_description
1 polymer ?
#
loop_
_entity_poly.entity_id
_entity_poly.type
_entity_poly.pdbx_seq_one_letter_code
_entity_poly.pdbx_strand_id
1 'polypeptide(L)' 'MNKPIKRWNMLDTVNLALFLVVILFFLDFNNNATVSYMLLGVFALWIITLILRNVFINKIENNPDHPLYETQIKGKKKI' A
#
# COMPACT_ATOMS: atom_id res chain seq x y z
N MET A 1 2.89 22.38 8.65
CA MET A 1 1.55 21.80 8.88
C MET A 1 1.59 20.36 8.40
N ASN A 2 1.55 19.38 9.31
CA ASN A 2 1.64 17.97 8.95
C ASN A 2 0.34 17.55 8.23
N LYS A 3 0.46 16.90 7.08
CA LYS A 3 -0.68 16.38 6.32
C LYS A 3 -1.14 15.04 6.93
N PRO A 4 -2.43 14.71 6.89
CA PRO A 4 -2.89 13.38 7.27
C PRO A 4 -2.23 12.31 6.40
N ILE A 5 -2.04 11.12 6.96
CA ILE A 5 -1.45 10.00 6.23
C ILE A 5 -2.54 9.45 5.32
N LYS A 6 -2.31 9.50 4.01
CA LYS A 6 -3.25 8.99 3.02
C LYS A 6 -3.18 7.45 2.99
N ARG A 7 -4.33 6.79 3.10
CA ARG A 7 -4.45 5.31 3.04
C ARG A 7 -4.06 4.75 1.67
N TRP A 8 -4.40 5.47 0.60
CA TRP A 8 -4.15 5.07 -0.79
C TRP A 8 -3.48 6.19 -1.58
N ASN A 9 -2.32 5.92 -2.17
CA ASN A 9 -1.59 6.86 -2.99
C ASN A 9 -1.82 6.60 -4.49
N MET A 10 -1.60 7.61 -5.34
CA MET A 10 -1.63 7.43 -6.80
C MET A 10 -0.58 6.41 -7.25
N LEU A 11 0.57 6.36 -6.58
CA LEU A 11 1.59 5.33 -6.80
C LEU A 11 1.05 3.91 -6.53
N ASP A 12 0.15 3.73 -5.56
CA ASP A 12 -0.47 2.43 -5.29
C ASP A 12 -1.42 2.02 -6.42
N THR A 13 -2.12 2.98 -7.03
CA THR A 13 -2.92 2.73 -8.25
C THR A 13 -2.03 2.28 -9.41
N VAL A 14 -0.89 2.94 -9.62
CA VAL A 14 0.07 2.59 -10.68
C VAL A 14 0.67 1.20 -10.41
N ASN A 15 1.09 0.91 -9.18
CA ASN A 15 1.62 -0.39 -8.80
C ASN A 15 0.58 -1.50 -8.96
N LEU A 16 -0.69 -1.24 -8.62
CA LEU A 16 -1.78 -2.18 -8.84
C LEU A 16 -2.01 -2.45 -10.32
N ALA A 17 -2.02 -1.40 -11.15
CA ALA A 17 -2.18 -1.55 -12.60
C ALA A 17 -1.01 -2.35 -13.20
N LEU A 18 0.22 -2.05 -12.78
CA LEU A 18 1.41 -2.79 -13.20
C LEU A 18 1.33 -4.26 -12.77
N PHE A 19 0.90 -4.53 -11.54
CA PHE A 19 0.70 -5.89 -11.03
C PHE A 19 -0.26 -6.70 -11.90
N LEU A 20 -1.40 -6.10 -12.27
CA LEU A 20 -2.39 -6.75 -13.14
C LEU A 20 -1.81 -7.05 -14.52
N VAL A 21 -1.10 -6.10 -15.12
CA VAL A 21 -0.43 -6.31 -16.42
C VAL A 21 0.60 -7.44 -16.32
N VAL A 22 1.39 -7.46 -15.24
CA VAL A 22 2.42 -8.49 -15.04
C VAL A 22 1.79 -9.88 -14.91
N ILE A 23 0.73 -10.03 -14.10
CA ILE A 23 0.01 -11.31 -13.97
C ILE A 23 -0.59 -11.76 -15.30
N LEU A 24 -1.21 -10.85 -16.04
CA LEU A 24 -1.95 -11.20 -17.26
C LEU A 24 -1.04 -11.51 -18.45
N PHE A 25 0.14 -10.88 -18.55
CA PHE A 25 0.95 -10.92 -19.78
C PHE A 25 2.42 -11.31 -19.60
N PHE A 26 3.00 -11.19 -18.41
CA PHE A 26 4.44 -11.40 -18.20
C PHE A 26 4.78 -12.62 -17.37
N LEU A 27 3.81 -13.15 -16.63
CA LEU A 27 4.03 -14.24 -15.69
C LEU A 27 4.09 -15.59 -16.43
N ASP A 28 5.27 -15.88 -16.96
CA ASP A 28 5.61 -17.16 -17.57
C ASP A 28 6.53 -17.95 -16.64
N PHE A 29 5.93 -18.83 -15.84
CA PHE A 29 6.66 -19.67 -14.90
C PHE A 29 7.43 -20.80 -15.56
N ASN A 30 7.09 -21.19 -16.79
CA ASN A 30 7.73 -22.32 -17.44
C ASN A 30 9.02 -21.89 -18.14
N ASN A 31 9.00 -20.73 -18.80
CA ASN A 31 10.14 -20.24 -19.55
C ASN A 31 11.11 -19.38 -18.70
N ASN A 32 10.60 -18.64 -17.71
CA ASN A 32 11.40 -17.71 -16.89
C ASN A 32 11.01 -17.74 -15.40
N ALA A 33 10.98 -18.94 -14.81
CA ALA A 33 10.57 -19.18 -13.42
C ALA A 33 11.20 -18.22 -12.41
N THR A 34 12.53 -18.01 -12.46
CA THR A 34 13.26 -17.17 -11.51
C THR A 34 12.76 -15.72 -11.52
N VAL A 35 12.53 -15.14 -12.70
CA VAL A 35 12.04 -13.76 -12.84
C VAL A 35 10.59 -13.65 -12.38
N SER A 36 9.77 -14.64 -12.73
CA SER A 36 8.35 -14.72 -12.34
C SER A 36 8.18 -14.79 -10.82
N TYR A 37 8.97 -15.62 -10.12
CA TYR A 37 8.95 -15.68 -8.66
C TYR A 37 9.49 -14.41 -8.00
N MET A 38 10.53 -13.78 -8.57
CA MET A 38 11.07 -12.52 -8.06
C MET A 38 10.04 -11.38 -8.17
N LEU A 39 9.37 -11.26 -9.33
CA LEU A 39 8.29 -10.29 -9.53
C LEU A 39 7.14 -10.51 -8.53
N LEU A 40 6.72 -11.76 -8.34
CA LEU A 40 5.71 -12.08 -7.32
C LEU A 40 6.16 -11.67 -5.92
N GLY A 41 7.41 -11.91 -5.55
CA GLY A 41 7.97 -11.49 -4.27
C GLY A 41 7.90 -9.97 -4.05
N VAL A 42 8.26 -9.18 -5.08
CA VAL A 42 8.19 -7.72 -5.02
C VAL A 42 6.75 -7.23 -4.84
N PHE A 43 5.80 -7.79 -5.59
CA PHE A 43 4.38 -7.41 -5.44
C PHE A 43 3.77 -7.88 -4.12
N ALA A 44 4.16 -9.06 -3.63
CA ALA A 44 3.76 -9.54 -2.30
C ALA A 44 4.26 -8.60 -1.20
N LEU A 45 5.52 -8.17 -1.26
CA LEU A 45 6.07 -7.17 -0.33
C LEU A 45 5.31 -5.85 -0.42
N TRP A 46 4.99 -5.37 -1.63
CA TRP A 46 4.16 -4.17 -1.78
C TRP A 46 2.78 -4.32 -1.13
N ILE A 47 2.07 -5.43 -1.34
CA ILE A 47 0.78 -5.69 -0.68
C ILE A 47 0.92 -5.67 0.85
N ILE A 48 1.98 -6.30 1.40
CA ILE A 48 2.26 -6.26 2.84
C ILE A 48 2.42 -4.82 3.33
N THR A 49 3.11 -3.95 2.58
CA THR A 49 3.26 -2.53 2.98
C THR A 49 1.94 -1.77 2.97
N LEU A 50 1.00 -2.11 2.07
CA LEU A 50 -0.36 -1.54 2.09
C LEU A 50 -1.12 -1.94 3.36
N ILE A 51 -1.05 -3.22 3.71
CA ILE A 51 -1.70 -3.74 4.93
C ILE A 51 -1.11 -3.06 6.17
N LEU A 52 0.22 -2.99 6.28
CA LEU A 52 0.88 -2.33 7.41
C LEU A 52 0.50 -0.85 7.53
N ARG A 53 0.46 -0.12 6.41
CA ARG A 53 0.01 1.28 6.40
C ARG A 53 -1.44 1.39 6.88
N ASN A 54 -2.30 0.48 6.46
CA ASN A 54 -3.71 0.47 6.84
C ASN A 54 -3.90 0.20 8.35
N VAL A 55 -3.16 -0.79 8.88
CA VAL A 55 -3.14 -1.12 10.32
C VAL A 55 -2.58 0.06 11.12
N PHE A 56 -1.50 0.68 10.65
CA PHE A 56 -0.90 1.84 11.33
C PHE A 56 -1.86 3.01 11.44
N ILE A 57 -2.55 3.35 10.34
CA ILE A 57 -3.57 4.42 10.35
C ILE A 57 -4.71 4.06 11.30
N ASN A 58 -5.20 2.81 11.25
CA ASN A 58 -6.25 2.35 12.16
C ASN A 58 -5.81 2.42 13.64
N LYS A 59 -4.55 2.11 13.94
CA LYS A 59 -4.00 2.22 15.29
C LYS A 59 -3.96 3.67 15.77
N ILE A 60 -3.61 4.62 14.89
CA ILE A 60 -3.64 6.04 15.22
C ILE A 60 -5.08 6.51 15.44
N GLU A 61 -6.02 6.18 14.54
CA GLU A 61 -7.42 6.62 14.67
C GLU A 61 -8.12 6.08 15.93
N ASN A 62 -7.69 4.93 16.46
CA ASN A 62 -8.28 4.33 17.67
C ASN A 62 -7.52 4.66 18.97
N ASN A 63 -6.42 5.41 18.91
CA ASN A 63 -5.65 5.82 20.09
C ASN A 63 -5.61 7.36 20.23
N PRO A 64 -6.48 7.95 21.05
CA PRO A 64 -6.53 9.40 21.27
C PRO A 64 -5.23 10.00 21.81
N ASP A 65 -4.45 9.23 22.56
CA ASP A 65 -3.19 9.68 23.17
C ASP A 65 -2.00 9.64 22.18
N HIS A 66 -2.22 9.19 20.94
CA HIS A 66 -1.16 9.15 19.93
C HIS A 66 -0.85 10.56 19.42
N PRO A 67 0.43 10.99 19.31
CA PRO A 67 0.81 12.36 18.92
C PRO A 67 0.32 12.77 17.52
N LEU A 68 0.00 11.79 16.66
CA LEU A 68 -0.56 12.03 15.32
C LEU A 68 -2.10 11.97 15.26
N TYR A 69 -2.81 11.65 16.35
CA TYR A 69 -4.26 11.47 16.38
C TYR A 69 -5.01 12.70 15.84
N GLU A 70 -4.77 13.87 16.45
CA GLU A 70 -5.39 15.14 16.05
C GLU A 70 -5.14 15.49 14.58
N THR A 71 -3.95 15.18 14.06
CA THR A 71 -3.59 15.46 12.66
C THR A 71 -4.31 14.52 11.69
N GLN A 72 -4.48 13.23 12.07
CA GLN A 72 -5.23 12.26 11.26
C GLN A 72 -6.74 12.58 11.24
N ILE A 73 -7.35 12.84 12.39
CA ILE A 73 -8.80 13.09 12.50
C ILE A 73 -9.20 14.42 11.85
N LYS A 74 -8.44 15.51 12.09
CA LYS A 74 -8.70 16.82 11.42
C LYS A 74 -8.50 16.74 9.91
N GLY A 75 -7.57 15.91 9.44
CA GLY A 75 -7.37 15.67 8.03
C GLY A 75 -8.51 14.89 7.37
N LYS A 76 -9.11 13.92 8.08
CA LYS A 76 -10.25 13.13 7.62
C LYS A 76 -11.55 13.96 7.49
N LYS A 77 -11.79 14.91 8.41
CA LYS A 77 -12.96 15.81 8.37
C LYS A 77 -12.94 16.84 7.24
N LYS A 78 -11.79 17.07 6.60
CA LYS A 78 -11.63 18.06 5.52
C LYS A 78 -11.78 17.47 4.10
N ILE A 79 -12.06 16.18 3.99
CA ILE A 79 -12.27 15.46 2.72
C ILE A 79 -13.76 15.18 2.58
#